data_AF-A0A1Y6BE02-F1
#
_entry.id   AF-A0A1Y6BE02-F1
#
_cell.length_a   1.000
_cell.length_b   1.000
_cell.length_c   1.000
_cell.angle_alpha   90.00
_cell.angle_beta   90.00
_cell.angle_gamma   90.00
#
_symmetry.space_group_name_H-M   'P 1'
#
loop_
_entity.id
_entity.type
_entity.pdbx_description
1 polymer ?
#
loop_
_entity_poly.entity_id
_entity_poly.type
_entity_poly.pdbx_seq_one_letter_code
_entity_poly.pdbx_strand_id
1 'polypeptide(L)'
;MAGPLSALPAVPPTALTPGFGPLKLPPDALACLPAHLHPVSRFFLERWIDGTLTTPEFLRWFHMPNSDYLEVGRCLLTALTGN
;
A
#
# COMPACT_ATOMS: atom_id res chain seq x y z
N MET A 1 -29.18 2.70 42.75
CA MET A 1 -28.59 1.74 41.80
C MET A 1 -28.12 2.53 40.59
N ALA A 2 -26.82 2.80 40.48
CA ALA A 2 -26.21 3.51 39.36
C ALA A 2 -24.97 2.71 38.96
N GLY A 3 -24.96 2.18 37.74
CA GLY A 3 -23.86 1.37 37.22
C GLY A 3 -22.61 2.22 36.91
N PRO A 4 -21.42 1.63 36.88
CA PRO A 4 -20.21 2.37 36.55
C PRO A 4 -20.22 2.75 35.06
N LEU A 5 -19.99 4.03 34.79
CA LEU A 5 -19.69 4.57 33.47
C LEU A 5 -18.42 3.86 32.95
N SER A 6 -18.58 2.99 31.96
CA SER A 6 -17.45 2.44 31.21
C SER A 6 -16.70 3.59 30.56
N ALA A 7 -15.49 3.84 31.04
CA ALA A 7 -14.54 4.73 30.40
C ALA A 7 -14.30 4.24 28.96
N LEU A 8 -14.64 5.09 27.99
CA LEU A 8 -14.19 4.92 26.61
C LEU A 8 -12.66 4.92 26.64
N PRO A 9 -11.97 3.99 25.96
CA PRO A 9 -10.52 4.07 25.85
C PRO A 9 -10.18 5.36 25.11
N ALA A 10 -9.35 6.19 25.76
CA ALA A 10 -8.73 7.34 25.14
C ALA A 10 -7.98 6.86 23.90
N VAL A 11 -8.47 7.22 22.71
CA VAL A 11 -7.72 7.02 21.48
C VAL A 11 -6.49 7.92 21.57
N PRO A 12 -5.26 7.37 21.57
CA PRO A 12 -4.07 8.22 21.58
C PRO A 12 -4.05 9.06 20.29
N PRO A 13 -3.66 10.34 20.33
CA PRO A 13 -3.51 11.19 19.13
C PRO A 13 -2.32 10.78 18.25
N THR A 14 -1.85 9.53 18.38
CA THR A 14 -0.70 9.00 17.68
C THR A 14 -1.10 7.70 17.00
N ALA A 15 -1.98 7.80 15.99
CA ALA A 15 -1.98 6.80 14.92
C ALA A 15 -0.67 6.95 14.13
N LEU A 16 0.42 6.48 14.73
CA LEU A 16 1.57 5.97 13.99
C LEU A 16 1.01 4.92 13.06
N THR A 17 0.93 5.24 11.77
CA THR A 17 0.72 4.24 10.73
C THR A 17 1.73 3.13 10.98
N PRO A 18 1.33 1.89 11.31
CA PRO A 18 2.29 0.84 11.53
C PRO A 18 2.92 0.49 10.17
N GLY A 19 4.23 0.69 10.06
CA GLY A 19 5.05 -0.21 9.26
C GLY A 19 5.21 0.08 7.77
N PHE A 20 5.33 1.33 7.34
CA PHE A 20 5.84 1.63 6.00
C PHE A 20 7.38 1.69 5.99
N GLY A 21 8.03 0.57 6.32
CA GLY A 21 9.47 0.38 6.14
C GLY A 21 9.87 0.55 4.66
N PRO A 22 11.16 0.65 4.33
CA PRO A 22 11.58 0.84 2.94
C PRO A 22 11.04 -0.31 2.07
N LEU A 23 10.32 0.06 1.00
CA LEU A 23 9.86 -0.88 -0.03
C LEU A 23 11.09 -1.59 -0.62
N LYS A 24 11.14 -2.90 -0.44
CA LYS A 24 12.28 -3.71 -0.90
C LYS A 24 12.00 -4.14 -2.34
N LEU A 25 12.39 -3.27 -3.26
CA LEU A 25 12.20 -3.44 -4.70
C LEU A 25 13.56 -3.47 -5.43
N PRO A 26 13.69 -4.22 -6.53
CA PRO A 26 14.84 -4.11 -7.42
C PRO A 26 14.91 -2.71 -8.06
N PRO A 27 16.10 -2.27 -8.50
CA PRO A 27 16.30 -0.94 -9.08
C PRO A 27 15.39 -0.66 -10.28
N ASP A 28 15.13 -1.67 -11.13
CA ASP A 28 14.25 -1.53 -12.29
C ASP A 28 12.79 -1.23 -11.89
N ALA A 29 12.32 -1.84 -10.79
CA ALA A 29 10.99 -1.58 -10.27
C ALA A 29 10.91 -0.22 -9.55
N LEU A 30 12.00 0.23 -8.91
CA LEU A 30 12.08 1.57 -8.34
C LEU A 30 11.99 2.67 -9.41
N ALA A 31 12.54 2.42 -10.61
CA ALA A 31 12.45 3.36 -11.73
C ALA A 31 11.01 3.57 -12.23
N CYS A 32 10.11 2.62 -11.98
CA CYS A 32 8.69 2.74 -12.30
C CYS A 32 7.92 3.64 -11.32
N LEU A 33 8.43 3.85 -10.11
CA LEU A 33 7.72 4.56 -9.06
C LEU A 33 7.84 6.08 -9.22
N PRO A 34 6.75 6.83 -9.00
CA PRO A 34 6.83 8.27 -8.91
C PRO A 34 7.54 8.70 -7.62
N ALA A 35 8.02 9.96 -7.60
CA ALA A 35 8.67 10.54 -6.42
C ALA A 35 7.80 10.46 -5.15
N HIS A 36 6.47 10.55 -5.31
CA HIS A 36 5.51 10.38 -4.22
C HIS A 36 4.44 9.36 -4.60
N LEU A 37 4.48 8.20 -3.94
CA LEU A 37 3.46 7.17 -4.06
C LEU A 37 2.36 7.41 -3.03
N HIS A 38 1.10 7.40 -3.47
CA HIS A 38 -0.04 7.56 -2.59
C HIS A 38 -0.09 6.44 -1.54
N PRO A 39 -0.41 6.71 -0.25
CA PRO A 39 -0.39 5.70 0.81
C PRO A 39 -1.25 4.46 0.54
N VAL A 40 -2.39 4.66 -0.15
CA VAL A 40 -3.28 3.55 -0.55
C VAL A 40 -2.61 2.66 -1.61
N SER A 41 -2.00 3.25 -2.64
CA SER A 41 -1.28 2.49 -3.67
C SER A 41 -0.07 1.77 -3.07
N ARG A 42 0.63 2.42 -2.13
CA ARG A 42 1.73 1.79 -1.37
C ARG A 42 1.26 0.56 -0.60
N PHE A 43 0.12 0.65 0.08
CA PHE A 43 -0.46 -0.48 0.80
C PHE A 43 -0.72 -1.69 -0.10
N PHE A 44 -1.32 -1.48 -1.29
CA PHE A 44 -1.56 -2.57 -2.24
C PHE A 44 -0.28 -3.13 -2.85
N LEU A 45 0.71 -2.28 -3.13
CA LEU A 45 2.02 -2.69 -3.62
C LEU A 45 2.72 -3.62 -2.62
N GLU A 46 2.74 -3.26 -1.34
CA GLU A 46 3.34 -4.09 -0.29
C GLU A 46 2.65 -5.45 -0.16
N ARG A 47 1.32 -5.49 -0.24
CA ARG A 47 0.56 -6.75 -0.18
C ARG A 47 0.78 -7.64 -1.40
N TRP A 48 1.00 -7.05 -2.57
CA TRP A 48 1.33 -7.80 -3.77
C TRP A 48 2.76 -8.37 -3.71
N ILE A 49 3.73 -7.58 -3.26
CA ILE A 49 5.13 -8.04 -3.07
C ILE A 49 5.21 -9.16 -2.00
N ASP A 50 4.43 -9.04 -0.93
CA ASP A 50 4.32 -10.05 0.13
C ASP A 50 3.56 -11.32 -0.33
N GLY A 51 2.97 -11.30 -1.53
CA GLY A 51 2.20 -12.43 -2.08
C GLY A 51 0.81 -12.61 -1.47
N THR A 52 0.41 -11.75 -0.52
CA THR A 52 -0.91 -11.74 0.11
C THR A 52 -2.02 -11.25 -0.85
N LEU A 53 -1.66 -10.60 -1.95
CA LEU A 53 -2.57 -10.06 -2.95
C LEU A 53 -2.22 -10.60 -4.34
N THR A 54 -3.21 -11.05 -5.11
CA THR A 54 -2.94 -11.56 -6.47
C THR A 54 -2.64 -10.42 -7.46
N THR A 55 -1.89 -10.71 -8.52
CA THR A 55 -1.60 -9.74 -9.60
C THR A 55 -2.85 -9.06 -10.20
N PRO A 56 -3.95 -9.75 -10.53
CA PRO A 56 -5.15 -9.07 -11.05
C PRO A 56 -5.81 -8.15 -10.01
N GLU A 57 -5.77 -8.51 -8.72
CA GLU A 57 -6.24 -7.64 -7.64
C GLU A 57 -5.33 -6.43 -7.46
N PHE A 58 -4.01 -6.62 -7.55
CA PHE A 58 -3.03 -5.53 -7.50
C PHE A 58 -3.33 -4.48 -8.55
N LEU A 59 -3.44 -4.92 -9.82
CA LEU A 59 -3.73 -4.01 -10.92
C LEU A 59 -5.05 -3.27 -10.69
N ARG A 60 -6.10 -3.95 -10.22
CA ARG A 60 -7.41 -3.32 -9.96
C ARG A 60 -7.35 -2.25 -8.87
N TRP A 61 -6.66 -2.52 -7.77
CA TRP A 61 -6.71 -1.65 -6.59
C TRP A 61 -5.63 -0.57 -6.58
N PHE A 62 -4.47 -0.84 -7.18
CA PHE A 62 -3.32 0.06 -7.17
C PHE A 62 -3.61 1.41 -7.84
N HIS A 63 -4.43 1.41 -8.90
CA HIS A 63 -4.82 2.63 -9.63
C HIS A 63 -6.09 3.30 -9.11
N MET A 64 -6.72 2.79 -8.06
CA MET A 64 -7.95 3.39 -7.54
C MET A 64 -7.80 4.88 -7.17
N PRO A 65 -6.74 5.34 -6.47
CA PRO A 65 -6.65 6.74 -6.09
C PRO A 65 -6.41 7.66 -7.30
N ASN A 66 -5.79 7.16 -8.36
CA ASN A 66 -5.61 7.87 -9.62
C ASN A 66 -5.26 6.88 -10.75
N SER A 67 -5.87 7.05 -11.92
CA SER A 67 -5.59 6.31 -13.15
C SER A 67 -4.13 6.41 -13.61
N ASP A 68 -3.36 7.44 -13.26
CA ASP A 68 -1.93 7.54 -13.60
C ASP A 68 -1.11 6.33 -13.08
N TYR A 69 -1.58 5.71 -12.01
CA TYR A 69 -0.95 4.52 -11.44
C TYR A 69 -1.18 3.24 -12.27
N LEU A 70 -2.03 3.25 -13.31
CA LEU A 70 -2.18 2.12 -14.23
C LEU A 70 -0.86 1.77 -14.91
N GLU A 71 -0.19 2.78 -15.48
CA GLU A 71 1.08 2.58 -16.20
C GLU A 71 2.22 2.24 -15.23
N VAL A 72 2.20 2.83 -14.02
CA VAL A 72 3.13 2.47 -12.94
C VAL A 72 2.96 1.00 -12.54
N GLY A 73 1.72 0.54 -12.37
CA GLY A 73 1.43 -0.85 -12.01
C GLY A 73 1.88 -1.85 -13.08
N ARG A 74 1.72 -1.51 -14.36
CA ARG A 74 2.23 -2.32 -15.48
C ARG A 74 3.75 -2.36 -15.51
N CYS A 75 4.41 -1.21 -15.36
CA CYS A 75 5.87 -1.12 -15.31
C CYS A 75 6.44 -1.98 -14.17
N LEU A 76 5.85 -1.91 -12.97
CA LEU A 76 6.24 -2.73 -11.83
C LEU A 76 6.07 -4.22 -12.12
N LEU A 77 4.98 -4.62 -12.77
CA LEU A 77 4.71 -6.00 -13.14
C LEU A 77 5.78 -6.52 -14.11
N THR A 78 6.11 -5.78 -15.16
CA THR A 78 7.17 -6.15 -16.10
C THR A 78 8.53 -6.21 -15.41
N ALA A 79 8.87 -5.22 -14.57
CA ALA A 79 10.16 -5.18 -13.87
C ALA A 79 10.35 -6.33 -12.86
N LEU A 80 9.26 -6.80 -12.23
CA LEU A 80 9.32 -7.84 -11.18
C LEU A 80 9.06 -9.26 -11.69
N THR A 81 8.29 -9.41 -12.77
CA THR A 81 7.87 -10.73 -13.29
C THR A 81 8.45 -11.06 -14.67
N GLY A 82 9.05 -10.07 -15.36
CA GLY A 82 9.61 -10.26 -16.69
C GLY A 82 8.58 -10.51 -17.79
N ASN A 83 7.32 -10.15 -17.56
CA ASN A 83 6.19 -10.29 -18.49
C ASN A 83 5.87 -8.98 -19.20
#